data_AF-A0A077WSV6-F1
#
_entry.id   AF-A0A077WSV6-F1
#
_cell.length_a   1.000
_cell.length_b   1.000
_cell.length_c   1.000
_cell.angle_alpha   90.00
_cell.angle_beta   90.00
_cell.angle_gamma   90.00
#
_symmetry.space_group_name_H-M   'P 1'
#
loop_
_entity.id
_entity.type
_entity.pdbx_description
1 polymer ?
#
loop_
_entity_poly.entity_id
_entity_poly.type
_entity_poly.pdbx_seq_one_letter_code
_entity_poly.pdbx_strand_id
1 'polypeptide(L)'
;MHDDLEQGVEAQQPLLRDSNEKRNAIWTTLVWIWRICIFAVTGSSSVAVTRFILEHVFGTNMARWLYYVLFFLLELLVYTVMIVAIGTLLGQHRFFFNVAAKMWGWMLPARYCTTYHRS
;
A
#
# COMPACT_ATOMS: atom_id res chain seq x y z
N MET A 1 53.17 1.89 4.35
CA MET A 1 52.56 0.74 5.04
C MET A 1 51.19 1.07 5.63
N HIS A 2 50.95 2.27 6.18
CA HIS A 2 49.59 2.71 6.51
C HIS A 2 48.79 3.16 5.27
N ASP A 3 49.46 3.79 4.29
CA ASP A 3 48.83 4.30 3.06
C ASP A 3 48.34 3.20 2.10
N ASP A 4 49.00 2.04 2.10
CA ASP A 4 48.67 0.90 1.22
C ASP A 4 47.33 0.23 1.60
N LEU A 5 46.93 0.33 2.88
CA LEU A 5 45.65 -0.18 3.37
C LEU A 5 44.49 0.75 3.03
N GLU A 6 44.71 2.08 3.01
CA GLU A 6 43.67 3.03 2.59
C GLU A 6 43.39 2.96 1.09
N GLN A 7 44.44 2.80 0.25
CA GLN A 7 44.26 2.66 -1.20
C GLN A 7 43.40 1.45 -1.61
N GLY A 8 43.53 0.32 -0.90
CA GLY A 8 42.70 -0.86 -1.14
C GLY A 8 41.22 -0.66 -0.77
N VAL A 9 40.94 0.13 0.28
CA VAL A 9 39.57 0.46 0.70
C VAL A 9 38.92 1.45 -0.27
N GLU A 10 39.66 2.46 -0.72
CA GLU A 10 39.18 3.45 -1.70
C GLU A 10 38.87 2.84 -3.08
N ALA A 11 39.67 1.85 -3.53
CA ALA A 11 39.42 1.14 -4.79
C ALA A 11 38.21 0.18 -4.71
N GLN A 12 37.92 -0.35 -3.52
CA GLN A 12 36.80 -1.28 -3.29
C GLN A 12 35.46 -0.55 -3.09
N GLN A 13 35.49 0.68 -2.56
CA GLN A 13 34.31 1.53 -2.34
C GLN A 13 33.45 1.78 -3.58
N PRO A 14 33.98 2.17 -4.77
CA PRO A 14 33.16 2.44 -5.95
C PRO A 14 32.48 1.17 -6.50
N LEU A 15 33.16 0.03 -6.46
CA LEU A 15 32.64 -1.26 -6.92
C LEU A 15 31.51 -1.78 -6.02
N LEU A 16 31.66 -1.66 -4.69
CA LEU A 16 30.58 -2.04 -3.77
C LEU A 16 29.40 -1.06 -3.83
N ARG A 17 29.66 0.23 -4.08
CA ARG A 17 28.62 1.23 -4.24
C ARG A 17 27.76 0.96 -5.48
N ASP A 18 28.37 0.64 -6.61
CA ASP A 18 27.65 0.28 -7.85
C ASP A 18 26.80 -1.00 -7.66
N SER A 19 27.38 -2.04 -7.05
CA SER A 19 26.64 -3.28 -6.74
C SER A 19 25.42 -3.02 -5.84
N ASN A 20 25.59 -2.24 -4.78
CA ASN A 20 24.50 -1.91 -3.86
C ASN A 20 23.43 -1.03 -4.52
N GLU A 21 23.81 -0.05 -5.34
CA GLU A 21 22.87 0.81 -6.06
C GLU A 21 21.95 0.00 -6.99
N LYS A 22 22.55 -0.87 -7.82
CA LYS A 22 21.80 -1.77 -8.71
C LYS A 22 20.87 -2.68 -7.93
N ARG A 23 21.35 -3.31 -6.84
CA ARG A 23 20.50 -4.16 -5.99
C ARG A 23 19.34 -3.39 -5.38
N ASN A 24 19.57 -2.18 -4.85
CA ASN A 24 18.52 -1.37 -4.21
C ASN A 24 17.46 -0.89 -5.21
N ALA A 25 17.87 -0.56 -6.44
CA ALA A 25 16.97 -0.21 -7.52
C ALA A 25 16.09 -1.40 -7.94
N ILE A 26 16.67 -2.59 -8.06
CA ILE A 26 15.94 -3.82 -8.39
C ILE A 26 14.94 -4.16 -7.28
N TRP A 27 15.36 -4.17 -6.02
CA TRP A 27 14.49 -4.44 -4.88
C TRP A 27 13.31 -3.46 -4.81
N THR A 28 13.59 -2.16 -4.98
CA THR A 28 12.55 -1.13 -4.97
C THR A 28 11.55 -1.37 -6.09
N THR A 29 12.04 -1.63 -7.31
CA THR A 29 11.19 -1.92 -8.48
C THR A 29 10.29 -3.14 -8.24
N LEU A 30 10.83 -4.22 -7.68
CA LEU A 30 10.06 -5.42 -7.35
C LEU A 30 8.95 -5.13 -6.33
N VAL A 31 9.24 -4.33 -5.29
CA VAL A 31 8.24 -3.93 -4.30
C VAL A 31 7.12 -3.09 -4.91
N TRP A 32 7.44 -2.18 -5.84
CA TRP A 32 6.43 -1.39 -6.55
C TRP A 32 5.52 -2.24 -7.43
N ILE A 33 6.10 -3.18 -8.19
CA ILE A 33 5.34 -4.10 -9.04
C ILE A 33 4.39 -4.94 -8.19
N TRP A 34 4.88 -5.49 -7.07
CA TRP A 34 4.07 -6.28 -6.14
C TRP A 34 2.86 -5.50 -5.61
N ARG A 35 3.05 -4.23 -5.24
CA ARG A 35 1.95 -3.35 -4.80
C ARG A 35 0.90 -3.13 -5.89
N ILE A 36 1.34 -2.92 -7.13
CA ILE A 36 0.43 -2.73 -8.28
C ILE A 36 -0.36 -4.02 -8.56
N CYS A 37 0.29 -5.19 -8.50
CA CYS A 37 -0.40 -6.48 -8.65
C CYS A 37 -1.48 -6.67 -7.58
N ILE A 38 -1.16 -6.41 -6.30
CA ILE A 38 -2.16 -6.46 -5.22
C ILE A 38 -3.30 -5.48 -5.51
N PHE A 39 -2.99 -4.25 -5.89
CA PHE A 39 -4.00 -3.23 -6.18
C PHE A 39 -4.91 -3.65 -7.34
N ALA A 40 -4.36 -4.27 -8.39
CA ALA A 40 -5.10 -4.75 -9.54
C ALA A 40 -6.04 -5.92 -9.16
N VAL A 41 -5.55 -6.89 -8.37
CA VAL A 41 -6.35 -8.02 -7.89
C VAL A 41 -7.45 -7.53 -6.95
N THR A 42 -7.12 -6.66 -5.99
CA THR A 42 -8.10 -6.09 -5.06
C THR A 42 -9.13 -5.22 -5.77
N GLY A 43 -8.72 -4.35 -6.70
CA GLY A 43 -9.63 -3.52 -7.49
C GLY A 43 -10.59 -4.36 -8.33
N SER A 44 -10.10 -5.43 -8.95
CA SER A 44 -10.93 -6.36 -9.73
C SER A 44 -11.88 -7.17 -8.85
N SER A 45 -11.40 -7.60 -7.68
CA SER A 45 -12.18 -8.40 -6.73
C SER A 45 -13.28 -7.58 -6.04
N SER A 46 -13.05 -6.30 -5.79
CA SER A 46 -14.02 -5.43 -5.12
C SER A 46 -15.31 -5.32 -5.93
N VAL A 47 -15.22 -5.14 -7.25
CA VAL A 47 -16.40 -5.09 -8.14
C VAL A 47 -17.20 -6.39 -8.09
N ALA A 48 -16.53 -7.55 -8.04
CA ALA A 48 -17.20 -8.85 -7.96
C ALA A 48 -17.90 -9.06 -6.60
N VAL A 49 -17.23 -8.72 -5.50
CA VAL A 49 -17.77 -8.82 -4.15
C VAL A 49 -18.95 -7.87 -3.96
N THR A 50 -18.84 -6.63 -4.42
CA THR A 50 -19.90 -5.64 -4.27
C THR A 50 -21.11 -5.99 -5.13
N ARG A 51 -20.92 -6.53 -6.35
CA ARG A 51 -22.01 -7.11 -7.16
C ARG A 51 -22.71 -8.26 -6.44
N PHE A 52 -21.93 -9.18 -5.86
CA PHE A 52 -22.47 -10.31 -5.10
C PHE A 52 -23.30 -9.83 -3.89
N ILE A 53 -22.79 -8.88 -3.11
CA ILE A 53 -23.50 -8.32 -1.95
C ILE A 53 -24.76 -7.58 -2.37
N LEU A 54 -24.71 -6.77 -3.43
CA LEU A 54 -25.87 -6.02 -3.90
C LEU A 54 -26.99 -6.95 -4.40
N GLU A 55 -26.64 -8.02 -5.09
CA GLU A 55 -27.60 -9.03 -5.56
C GLU A 55 -28.19 -9.84 -4.39
N HIS A 56 -27.38 -10.18 -3.39
CA HIS A 56 -27.81 -10.99 -2.24
C HIS A 56 -28.59 -10.22 -1.17
N VAL A 57 -28.29 -8.93 -0.97
CA VAL A 57 -28.85 -8.12 0.13
C VAL A 57 -30.03 -7.25 -0.31
N PHE A 58 -29.98 -6.64 -1.50
CA PHE A 58 -30.95 -5.60 -1.89
C PHE A 58 -31.98 -6.04 -2.93
N GLY A 59 -31.74 -7.14 -3.65
CA GLY A 59 -32.61 -7.59 -4.73
C GLY A 59 -32.66 -6.62 -5.91
N THR A 60 -33.19 -7.07 -7.05
CA THR A 60 -33.12 -6.37 -8.35
C THR A 60 -33.90 -5.04 -8.45
N ASN A 61 -34.61 -4.62 -7.39
CA ASN A 61 -35.59 -3.53 -7.43
C ASN A 61 -35.13 -2.21 -6.77
N MET A 62 -33.83 -1.99 -6.57
CA MET A 62 -33.34 -0.70 -6.06
C MET A 62 -33.12 0.35 -7.15
N ALA A 63 -33.31 1.62 -6.77
CA ALA A 63 -32.98 2.76 -7.62
C ALA A 63 -31.49 2.73 -7.98
N ARG A 64 -31.20 2.78 -9.29
CA ARG A 64 -29.84 2.64 -9.85
C ARG A 64 -28.82 3.63 -9.28
N TRP A 65 -29.27 4.82 -8.87
CA TRP A 65 -28.41 5.80 -8.22
C TRP A 65 -28.01 5.40 -6.79
N LEU A 66 -28.96 4.87 -6.00
CA LEU A 66 -28.69 4.40 -4.63
C LEU A 66 -27.72 3.21 -4.65
N TYR A 67 -27.83 2.34 -5.66
CA TYR A 67 -26.90 1.26 -5.91
C TYR A 67 -25.44 1.76 -6.02
N TYR A 68 -25.19 2.79 -6.83
CA TYR A 68 -23.84 3.32 -7.00
C TYR A 68 -23.30 4.04 -5.76
N VAL A 69 -24.16 4.75 -5.02
CA VAL A 69 -23.76 5.42 -3.77
C VAL A 69 -23.37 4.39 -2.71
N LEU A 70 -24.19 3.34 -2.55
CA LEU A 70 -23.92 2.28 -1.58
C LEU A 70 -22.72 1.44 -1.99
N PHE A 71 -22.56 1.16 -3.30
CA PHE A 71 -21.38 0.54 -3.88
C PHE A 71 -20.12 1.31 -3.49
N PHE A 72 -20.10 2.63 -3.71
CA PHE A 72 -18.94 3.46 -3.43
C PHE A 72 -18.59 3.50 -1.94
N LEU A 73 -19.60 3.57 -1.05
CA LEU A 73 -19.41 3.50 0.39
C LEU A 73 -18.87 2.14 0.86
N LEU A 74 -19.41 1.05 0.33
CA LEU A 74 -18.95 -0.31 0.66
C LEU A 74 -17.54 -0.56 0.13
N GLU A 75 -17.28 -0.15 -1.11
CA GLU A 75 -15.96 -0.20 -1.74
C GLU A 75 -14.96 0.53 -0.85
N LEU A 76 -15.28 1.74 -0.37
CA LEU A 76 -14.42 2.50 0.54
C LEU A 76 -14.11 1.72 1.84
N LEU A 77 -15.12 1.09 2.44
CA LEU A 77 -14.97 0.37 3.72
C LEU A 77 -14.21 -0.95 3.54
N VAL A 78 -14.61 -1.77 2.56
CA VAL A 78 -14.00 -3.08 2.26
C VAL A 78 -12.57 -2.91 1.77
N TYR A 79 -12.31 -1.92 0.93
CA TYR A 79 -10.97 -1.60 0.43
C TYR A 79 -10.03 -1.20 1.57
N THR A 80 -10.52 -0.40 2.52
CA THR A 80 -9.75 -0.03 3.72
C THR A 80 -9.38 -1.26 4.54
N VAL A 81 -10.34 -2.17 4.77
CA VAL A 81 -10.10 -3.42 5.51
C VAL A 81 -9.14 -4.35 4.75
N MET A 82 -9.28 -4.48 3.43
CA MET A 82 -8.40 -5.33 2.61
C MET A 82 -6.95 -4.84 2.59
N ILE A 83 -6.75 -3.53 2.44
CA ILE A 83 -5.42 -2.94 2.50
C ILE A 83 -4.78 -3.16 3.87
N VAL A 84 -5.54 -3.03 4.96
CA VAL A 84 -5.03 -3.28 6.31
C VAL A 84 -4.72 -4.77 6.49
N ALA A 85 -5.58 -5.68 6.06
CA ALA A 85 -5.38 -7.12 6.18
C ALA A 85 -4.14 -7.60 5.39
N ILE A 86 -4.03 -7.20 4.11
CA ILE A 86 -2.88 -7.56 3.26
C ILE A 86 -1.60 -6.90 3.79
N GLY A 87 -1.69 -5.63 4.24
CA GLY A 87 -0.57 -4.93 4.85
C GLY A 87 -0.08 -5.55 6.16
N THR A 88 -0.99 -6.16 6.91
CA THR A 88 -0.69 -6.89 8.15
C THR A 88 -0.05 -8.24 7.85
N LEU A 89 -0.56 -8.97 6.85
CA LEU A 89 0.01 -10.23 6.38
C LEU A 89 1.46 -10.09 5.86
N LEU A 90 1.79 -8.94 5.28
CA LEU A 90 3.13 -8.65 4.74
C LEU A 90 4.09 -8.02 5.78
N GLY A 91 3.70 -7.93 7.05
CA GLY A 91 4.54 -7.38 8.13
C GLY A 91 4.76 -5.87 8.07
N GLN A 92 4.05 -5.14 7.19
CA GLN A 92 4.12 -3.67 7.04
C GLN A 92 2.88 -2.97 7.62
N HIS A 93 2.30 -3.49 8.71
CA HIS A 93 1.07 -2.97 9.32
C HIS A 93 1.10 -1.45 9.59
N ARG A 94 2.25 -0.89 10.01
CA ARG A 94 2.36 0.56 10.31
C ARG A 94 2.17 1.46 9.08
N PHE A 95 2.69 1.06 7.92
CA PHE A 95 2.56 1.83 6.68
C PHE A 95 1.09 1.85 6.22
N PHE A 96 0.45 0.69 6.23
CA PHE A 96 -0.93 0.55 5.76
C PHE A 96 -1.96 1.11 6.73
N PHE A 97 -1.73 1.04 8.05
CA PHE A 97 -2.56 1.74 9.03
C PHE A 97 -2.51 3.25 8.83
N ASN A 98 -1.35 3.81 8.48
CA ASN A 98 -1.21 5.25 8.17
C ASN A 98 -1.96 5.64 6.88
N VAL A 99 -1.99 4.75 5.87
CA VAL A 99 -2.79 4.95 4.65
C VAL A 99 -4.29 4.90 4.95
N ALA A 100 -4.74 3.91 5.72
CA ALA A 100 -6.14 3.79 6.16
C ALA A 100 -6.58 5.00 7.00
N ALA A 101 -5.75 5.41 7.97
CA ALA A 101 -6.00 6.59 8.79
C ALA A 101 -6.00 7.90 7.98
N LYS A 102 -5.20 8.00 6.92
CA LYS A 102 -5.18 9.18 6.04
C LYS A 102 -6.41 9.24 5.13
N MET A 103 -6.93 8.10 4.66
CA MET A 103 -8.20 8.04 3.93
C MET A 103 -9.38 8.39 4.84
N TRP A 104 -9.41 7.87 6.07
CA TRP A 104 -10.50 8.12 7.03
C TRP A 104 -10.41 9.51 7.69
N GLY A 105 -9.20 10.06 7.83
CA GLY A 105 -8.95 11.41 8.34
C GLY A 105 -9.38 12.53 7.40
N TRP A 106 -9.77 12.23 6.15
CA TRP A 106 -10.46 13.17 5.28
C TRP A 106 -11.96 13.26 5.61
N MET A 107 -12.56 12.18 6.12
CA MET A 107 -13.98 12.10 6.47
C MET A 107 -14.27 12.52 7.92
N LEU A 108 -13.29 12.42 8.82
CA LEU A 108 -13.38 12.92 10.21
C LEU A 108 -12.54 14.20 10.36
N PRO A 109 -13.06 15.29 10.96
CA PRO A 109 -12.29 16.50 11.20
C PRO A 109 -11.04 16.17 12.02
N ALA A 110 -9.89 16.31 11.36
CA ALA A 110 -8.59 15.93 11.85
C ALA A 110 -8.25 16.65 13.17
N ARG A 111 -8.24 15.89 14.26
CA ARG A 111 -7.61 16.30 15.52
C ARG A 111 -6.64 15.26 16.07
N TYR A 112 -5.88 14.58 15.21
CA TYR A 112 -4.68 13.86 15.67
C TYR A 112 -3.54 14.03 14.66
N CYS A 113 -2.87 15.16 14.81
CA CYS A 113 -1.49 15.33 14.40
C CYS A 113 -0.62 14.60 15.43
N THR A 114 0.05 13.53 15.04
CA THR A 114 1.24 13.09 15.78
C THR A 114 2.30 12.63 14.78
N THR A 115 3.19 13.57 14.47
CA THR A 115 4.64 13.41 14.50
C THR A 115 5.16 11.98 14.40
N TYR A 116 5.72 11.61 13.25
CA TYR A 116 6.69 10.53 13.18
C TYR A 116 7.93 10.97 12.40
N HIS A 117 8.79 11.66 13.14
CA HIS A 117 10.14 12.02 12.76
C HIS A 117 11.07 10.90 13.25
N ARG A 118 11.67 10.15 12.31
CA ARG A 118 12.98 9.49 12.35
C ARG A 118 13.39 8.80 13.67
N SER A 119 13.48 7.47 13.61
CA SER A 119 14.57 6.67 14.21
C SER A 119 14.58 5.29 13.56
#